data_AF-A0A494Y2B5-F1
#
_entry.id   AF-A0A494Y2B5-F1
#
_cell.length_a   1.000
_cell.length_b   1.000
_cell.length_c   1.000
_cell.angle_alpha   90.00
_cell.angle_beta   90.00
_cell.angle_gamma   90.00
#
_symmetry.space_group_name_H-M   'P 1'
#
loop_
_entity.id
_entity.type
_entity.pdbx_description
1 polymer ?
#
loop_
_entity_poly.entity_id
_entity_poly.type
_entity_poly.pdbx_seq_one_letter_code
_entity_poly.pdbx_strand_id
1 'polypeptide(L)'
;MKKLQIIVILSLALALLCIRTSDASAKSAVYPNVRIQSTVLHDFSFNGKLVNGRTYVDAKGLLKCLPFSTRPDDAVWVAETKTLFVLGESYPGLKTERLKFANGSSAWKIGDHEVRQMSAKAVMIEGNLYVPLKDIADYYHLNLVVNKNRTVRISKTASKEKTVIANTVKLAKADVDRLIELTNAHIRYANDRDFNRYAETFYTKPKAFVEDQAMFMVWMDASANKLKLRRIDFVSADDVNGTKRVIADVKWTDREMQIAYLFKDKQWKIGSLD
;
A
#
# COMPACT_ATOMS: atom_id res chain seq x y z
N MET A 1 73.06 22.10 -0.46
CA MET A 1 72.35 21.15 -1.36
C MET A 1 71.81 19.90 -0.65
N LYS A 2 72.46 19.36 0.41
CA LYS A 2 72.00 18.13 1.11
C LYS A 2 70.66 18.23 1.88
N LYS A 3 70.24 19.44 2.31
CA LYS A 3 68.98 19.63 3.05
C LYS A 3 67.72 19.58 2.18
N LEU A 4 67.83 19.88 0.88
CA LEU A 4 66.68 19.87 -0.05
C LEU A 4 66.30 18.45 -0.47
N GLN A 5 67.27 17.53 -0.58
CA GLN A 5 67.03 16.13 -0.95
C GLN A 5 66.26 15.34 0.12
N ILE A 6 66.47 15.65 1.41
CA ILE A 6 65.81 14.94 2.52
C ILE A 6 64.31 15.30 2.57
N ILE A 7 63.94 16.54 2.24
CA ILE A 7 62.53 16.98 2.26
C ILE A 7 61.73 16.31 1.13
N VAL A 8 62.32 16.16 -0.06
CA VAL A 8 61.65 15.52 -1.21
C VAL A 8 61.46 14.01 -1.01
N ILE A 9 62.40 13.34 -0.33
CA ILE A 9 62.27 11.90 -0.03
C ILE A 9 61.20 11.67 1.05
N LEU A 10 61.12 12.55 2.05
CA LEU A 10 60.14 12.43 3.12
C LEU A 10 58.71 12.71 2.65
N SER A 11 58.51 13.64 1.71
CA SER A 11 57.19 13.91 1.12
C SER A 11 56.74 12.79 0.16
N LEU A 12 57.68 12.11 -0.52
CA LEU A 12 57.35 10.96 -1.37
C LEU A 12 56.96 9.71 -0.56
N ALA A 13 57.60 9.48 0.60
CA ALA A 13 57.24 8.40 1.52
C ALA A 13 55.86 8.61 2.18
N LEU A 14 55.49 9.87 2.45
CA LEU A 14 54.19 10.21 3.05
C LEU A 14 53.03 10.09 2.02
N ALA A 15 53.28 10.37 0.74
CA ALA A 15 52.30 10.19 -0.33
C ALA A 15 52.03 8.71 -0.64
N LEU A 16 53.02 7.84 -0.50
CA LEU A 16 52.88 6.39 -0.70
C LEU A 16 52.17 5.67 0.45
N LEU A 17 52.17 6.24 1.66
CA LEU A 17 51.47 5.67 2.81
C LEU A 17 49.95 5.94 2.79
N CYS A 18 49.49 6.94 2.05
CA CYS A 18 48.07 7.31 1.96
C CYS A 18 47.26 6.49 0.93
N ILE A 19 47.87 5.56 0.19
CA ILE A 19 47.19 4.81 -0.89
C ILE A 19 46.63 3.46 -0.40
N ARG A 20 46.68 3.15 0.91
CA ARG A 20 46.11 1.90 1.43
C ARG A 20 45.14 2.10 2.58
N THR A 21 44.04 2.82 2.32
CA THR A 21 42.77 2.33 2.85
C THR A 21 42.12 1.58 1.70
N SER A 22 42.34 0.27 1.73
CA SER A 22 41.61 -0.72 0.96
C SER A 22 40.16 -0.29 0.83
N ASP A 23 39.67 -0.23 -0.41
CA ASP A 23 38.26 -0.45 -0.69
C ASP A 23 37.84 -1.70 0.09
N ALA A 24 37.25 -1.48 1.26
CA ALA A 24 36.35 -2.45 1.84
C ALA A 24 35.20 -2.51 0.84
N SER A 25 35.37 -3.32 -0.20
CA SER A 25 34.33 -3.77 -1.09
C SER A 25 33.30 -4.38 -0.15
N ALA A 26 32.31 -3.56 0.21
CA ALA A 26 31.18 -3.98 1.01
C ALA A 26 30.64 -5.18 0.27
N LYS A 27 30.75 -6.37 0.88
CA LYS A 27 30.20 -7.61 0.34
C LYS A 27 28.83 -7.26 -0.21
N SER A 28 28.65 -7.36 -1.53
CA SER A 28 27.36 -7.09 -2.16
C SER A 28 26.31 -7.84 -1.37
N ALA A 29 25.38 -7.10 -0.76
CA ALA A 29 24.37 -7.70 0.10
C ALA A 29 23.65 -8.77 -0.73
N VAL A 30 23.79 -10.04 -0.32
CA VAL A 30 23.11 -11.14 -0.98
C VAL A 30 21.68 -11.15 -0.46
N TYR A 31 20.71 -10.99 -1.36
CA TYR A 31 19.29 -11.02 -1.06
C TYR A 31 18.69 -12.32 -1.59
N PRO A 32 18.49 -13.36 -0.75
CA PRO A 32 17.93 -14.63 -1.18
C PRO A 32 16.54 -14.46 -1.79
N ASN A 33 16.24 -15.23 -2.83
CA ASN A 33 14.88 -15.26 -3.37
C ASN A 33 13.94 -16.00 -2.40
N VAL A 34 12.69 -15.58 -2.36
CA VAL A 34 11.61 -16.24 -1.61
C VAL A 34 10.44 -16.47 -2.56
N ARG A 35 9.88 -17.69 -2.57
CA ARG A 35 8.72 -18.00 -3.43
C ARG A 35 7.47 -17.43 -2.79
N ILE A 36 6.67 -16.71 -3.56
CA ILE A 36 5.41 -16.12 -3.13
C ILE A 36 4.27 -16.68 -3.98
N GLN A 37 3.21 -17.12 -3.32
CA GLN A 37 1.94 -17.53 -3.92
C GLN A 37 0.87 -16.53 -3.48
N SER A 38 0.34 -15.76 -4.43
CA SER A 38 -0.79 -14.88 -4.18
C SER A 38 -2.06 -15.53 -4.71
N THR A 39 -3.11 -15.46 -3.90
CA THR A 39 -4.48 -15.88 -4.22
C THR A 39 -5.48 -14.77 -3.84
N VAL A 40 -4.99 -13.52 -3.76
CA VAL A 40 -5.77 -12.37 -3.28
C VAL A 40 -6.92 -12.04 -4.24
N LEU A 41 -6.62 -11.99 -5.55
CA LEU A 41 -7.62 -11.85 -6.62
C LEU A 41 -7.55 -13.02 -7.62
N HIS A 42 -6.34 -13.44 -7.96
CA HIS A 42 -6.08 -14.56 -8.86
C HIS A 42 -4.88 -15.35 -8.35
N ASP A 43 -4.73 -16.57 -8.86
CA ASP A 43 -3.62 -17.46 -8.52
C ASP A 43 -2.34 -17.04 -9.26
N PHE A 44 -1.40 -16.47 -8.54
CA PHE A 44 -0.08 -16.11 -9.04
C PHE A 44 1.03 -16.78 -8.24
N SER A 45 2.09 -17.21 -8.93
CA SER A 45 3.35 -17.64 -8.31
C SER A 45 4.51 -16.80 -8.85
N PHE A 46 5.31 -16.21 -7.96
CA PHE A 46 6.46 -15.38 -8.33
C PHE A 46 7.53 -15.37 -7.23
N ASN A 47 8.64 -14.70 -7.46
CA ASN A 47 9.73 -14.57 -6.50
C ASN A 47 9.76 -13.15 -5.92
N GLY A 48 9.92 -13.06 -4.60
CA GLY A 48 10.35 -11.85 -3.90
C GLY A 48 11.78 -11.98 -3.43
N LYS A 49 12.21 -11.05 -2.57
CA LYS A 49 13.52 -11.07 -1.90
C LYS A 49 13.36 -11.18 -0.39
N LEU A 50 14.31 -11.84 0.25
CA LEU A 50 14.44 -11.85 1.70
C LEU A 50 15.47 -10.80 2.11
N VAL A 51 15.06 -9.83 2.91
CA VAL A 51 15.93 -8.78 3.45
C VAL A 51 15.80 -8.80 4.97
N ASN A 52 16.88 -9.13 5.68
CA ASN A 52 16.88 -9.22 7.15
C ASN A 52 15.70 -10.04 7.71
N GLY A 53 15.47 -11.22 7.12
CA GLY A 53 14.38 -12.14 7.52
C GLY A 53 12.96 -11.72 7.11
N ARG A 54 12.80 -10.59 6.42
CA ARG A 54 11.51 -10.09 5.96
C ARG A 54 11.33 -10.33 4.47
N THR A 55 10.09 -10.60 4.06
CA THR A 55 9.71 -10.78 2.66
C THR A 55 9.44 -9.44 2.00
N TYR A 56 10.11 -9.23 0.88
CA TYR A 56 9.97 -8.05 0.04
C TYR A 56 9.50 -8.42 -1.36
N VAL A 57 8.70 -7.56 -1.95
CA VAL A 57 8.22 -7.68 -3.33
C VAL A 57 8.63 -6.46 -4.14
N ASP A 58 8.97 -6.68 -5.41
CA ASP A 58 9.17 -5.59 -6.36
C ASP A 58 7.81 -5.02 -6.81
N ALA A 59 7.83 -4.02 -7.67
CA ALA A 59 6.63 -3.42 -8.24
C ALA A 59 5.67 -4.46 -8.87
N LYS A 60 6.18 -5.40 -9.68
CA LYS A 60 5.36 -6.41 -10.35
C LYS A 60 4.75 -7.42 -9.38
N GLY A 61 5.50 -7.81 -8.36
CA GLY A 61 5.03 -8.67 -7.29
C GLY A 61 4.00 -7.98 -6.41
N LEU A 62 4.19 -6.69 -6.12
CA LEU A 62 3.25 -5.88 -5.34
C LEU A 62 1.86 -5.86 -6.00
N LEU A 63 1.77 -5.58 -7.30
CA LEU A 63 0.50 -5.55 -8.04
C LEU A 63 -0.31 -6.85 -7.90
N LYS A 64 0.37 -8.01 -7.81
CA LYS A 64 -0.25 -9.33 -7.65
C LYS A 64 -0.74 -9.60 -6.23
N CYS A 65 -0.36 -8.79 -5.26
CA CYS A 65 -0.71 -8.93 -3.85
C CYS A 65 -1.82 -7.98 -3.40
N LEU A 66 -2.28 -7.06 -4.25
CA LEU A 66 -3.26 -6.05 -3.89
C LEU A 66 -4.70 -6.59 -3.99
N PRO A 67 -5.62 -6.16 -3.11
CA PRO A 67 -7.01 -6.62 -3.10
C PRO A 67 -7.91 -5.89 -4.11
N PHE A 68 -7.33 -5.12 -5.03
CA PHE A 68 -8.03 -4.43 -6.11
C PHE A 68 -7.34 -4.71 -7.46
N SER A 69 -8.12 -4.60 -8.53
CA SER A 69 -7.64 -4.87 -9.88
C SER A 69 -6.54 -3.89 -10.26
N THR A 70 -5.46 -4.41 -10.81
CA THR A 70 -4.33 -3.62 -11.33
C THR A 70 -3.86 -4.19 -12.66
N ARG A 71 -3.30 -3.34 -13.50
CA ARG A 71 -2.66 -3.67 -14.77
C ARG A 71 -1.14 -3.62 -14.63
N PRO A 72 -0.38 -4.34 -15.48
CA PRO A 72 1.08 -4.34 -15.42
C PRO A 72 1.73 -2.95 -15.49
N ASP A 73 1.08 -1.99 -16.14
CA ASP A 73 1.50 -0.60 -16.33
C ASP A 73 0.93 0.36 -15.26
N ASP A 74 0.29 -0.16 -14.22
CA ASP A 74 -0.17 0.62 -13.08
C ASP A 74 0.96 0.89 -12.07
N ALA A 75 2.09 0.18 -12.15
CA ALA A 75 3.27 0.51 -11.37
C ALA A 75 4.17 1.49 -12.14
N VAL A 76 4.25 2.72 -11.66
CA VAL A 76 5.04 3.81 -12.26
C VAL A 76 6.24 4.14 -11.38
N TRP A 77 7.44 4.00 -11.94
CA TRP A 77 8.68 4.37 -11.27
C TRP A 77 9.14 5.76 -11.73
N VAL A 78 9.38 6.66 -10.77
CA VAL A 78 9.98 7.98 -11.00
C VAL A 78 11.41 7.94 -10.50
N ALA A 79 12.36 7.96 -11.44
CA ALA A 79 13.78 7.74 -11.15
C ALA A 79 14.41 8.89 -10.35
N GLU A 80 14.00 10.12 -10.65
CA GLU A 80 14.50 11.36 -10.04
C GLU A 80 14.24 11.37 -8.54
N THR A 81 13.03 10.98 -8.15
CA THR A 81 12.59 10.95 -6.74
C THR A 81 12.72 9.56 -6.12
N LYS A 82 13.18 8.56 -6.88
CA LYS A 82 13.26 7.15 -6.48
C LYS A 82 11.97 6.66 -5.81
N THR A 83 10.85 6.98 -6.45
CA THR A 83 9.51 6.74 -5.92
C THR A 83 8.72 5.81 -6.85
N LEU A 84 8.15 4.77 -6.27
CA LEU A 84 7.17 3.90 -6.91
C LEU A 84 5.77 4.42 -6.58
N PHE A 85 5.00 4.67 -7.63
CA PHE A 85 3.58 4.92 -7.58
C PHE A 85 2.85 3.67 -8.05
N VAL A 86 1.85 3.23 -7.30
CA VAL A 86 0.87 2.26 -7.78
C VAL A 86 -0.39 3.05 -8.09
N LEU A 87 -0.72 3.06 -9.37
CA LEU A 87 -1.97 3.58 -9.85
C LEU A 87 -3.06 2.52 -9.65
N GLY A 88 -4.26 2.96 -9.34
CA GLY A 88 -5.45 2.12 -9.46
C GLY A 88 -6.25 2.54 -10.68
N GLU A 89 -6.85 1.58 -11.36
CA GLU A 89 -8.02 1.88 -12.19
C GLU A 89 -9.18 2.23 -11.26
N SER A 90 -9.27 3.50 -10.95
CA SER A 90 -10.42 4.00 -10.23
C SER A 90 -11.64 4.11 -11.16
N TYR A 91 -11.47 4.06 -12.50
CA TYR A 91 -12.50 3.87 -13.55
C TYR A 91 -11.85 3.37 -14.87
N PRO A 92 -12.56 2.67 -15.80
CA PRO A 92 -12.00 2.29 -17.11
C PRO A 92 -11.36 3.48 -17.85
N GLY A 93 -10.04 3.44 -17.97
CA GLY A 93 -9.28 4.49 -18.65
C GLY A 93 -8.84 5.69 -17.78
N LEU A 94 -9.24 5.77 -16.50
CA LEU A 94 -8.76 6.79 -15.56
C LEU A 94 -7.92 6.14 -14.45
N LYS A 95 -6.63 6.46 -14.45
CA LYS A 95 -5.67 5.99 -13.45
C LYS A 95 -5.44 7.07 -12.39
N THR A 96 -5.63 6.73 -11.12
CA THR A 96 -5.31 7.63 -9.99
C THR A 96 -4.23 7.01 -9.10
N GLU A 97 -3.42 7.83 -8.46
CA GLU A 97 -2.43 7.37 -7.49
C GLU A 97 -3.14 6.74 -6.28
N ARG A 98 -2.87 5.46 -6.03
CA ARG A 98 -3.37 4.74 -4.85
C ARG A 98 -2.30 4.53 -3.81
N LEU A 99 -1.11 4.11 -4.20
CA LEU A 99 -0.01 3.85 -3.26
C LEU A 99 1.26 4.55 -3.69
N LYS A 100 2.02 5.04 -2.72
CA LYS A 100 3.32 5.69 -2.95
C LYS A 100 4.38 5.20 -1.99
N PHE A 101 5.48 4.72 -2.54
CA PHE A 101 6.64 4.21 -1.82
C PHE A 101 7.92 4.90 -2.30
N ALA A 102 8.61 5.60 -1.40
CA ALA A 102 9.90 6.19 -1.69
C ALA A 102 11.04 5.30 -1.15
N ASN A 103 12.14 5.20 -1.89
CA ASN A 103 13.33 4.47 -1.43
C ASN A 103 13.84 5.00 -0.08
N GLY A 104 14.15 4.08 0.84
CA GLY A 104 14.64 4.41 2.18
C GLY A 104 13.57 4.96 3.13
N SER A 105 12.35 5.17 2.65
CA SER A 105 11.23 5.62 3.48
C SER A 105 10.81 4.52 4.45
N SER A 106 10.56 4.90 5.70
CA SER A 106 9.90 4.05 6.70
C SER A 106 8.39 4.26 6.71
N ALA A 107 7.83 5.01 5.77
CA ALA A 107 6.40 5.23 5.63
C ALA A 107 5.95 5.18 4.17
N TRP A 108 4.67 4.92 3.95
CA TRP A 108 4.04 4.95 2.63
C TRP A 108 2.75 5.78 2.68
N LYS A 109 2.31 6.22 1.50
CA LYS A 109 1.16 7.11 1.35
C LYS A 109 0.06 6.50 0.50
N ILE A 110 -1.18 6.94 0.75
CA ILE A 110 -2.36 6.74 -0.09
C ILE A 110 -2.79 8.11 -0.58
N GLY A 111 -2.70 8.33 -1.90
CA GLY A 111 -2.72 9.66 -2.47
C GLY A 111 -1.77 10.59 -1.68
N ASP A 112 -2.28 11.73 -1.23
CA ASP A 112 -1.50 12.72 -0.48
C ASP A 112 -1.38 12.42 1.03
N HIS A 113 -2.10 11.42 1.55
CA HIS A 113 -2.13 11.12 2.97
C HIS A 113 -0.99 10.17 3.34
N GLU A 114 -0.15 10.58 4.31
CA GLU A 114 0.80 9.68 4.95
C GLU A 114 0.03 8.72 5.84
N VAL A 115 0.01 7.44 5.46
CA VAL A 115 -0.96 6.48 6.02
C VAL A 115 -0.34 5.63 7.10
N ARG A 116 0.91 5.16 6.92
CA ARG A 116 1.47 4.22 7.88
C ARG A 116 2.98 4.21 7.92
N GLN A 117 3.50 4.17 9.15
CA GLN A 117 4.85 3.67 9.41
C GLN A 117 4.90 2.18 9.02
N MET A 118 5.87 1.83 8.19
CA MET A 118 6.23 0.46 7.84
C MET A 118 7.17 -0.11 8.89
N SER A 119 7.02 -1.40 9.17
CA SER A 119 7.90 -2.18 10.03
C SER A 119 9.34 -2.27 9.51
N ALA A 120 9.56 -1.95 8.23
CA ALA A 120 10.86 -1.85 7.59
C ALA A 120 10.85 -0.87 6.42
N LYS A 121 12.02 -0.33 6.06
CA LYS A 121 12.17 0.60 4.95
C LYS A 121 11.99 -0.10 3.61
N ALA A 122 11.45 0.62 2.62
CA ALA A 122 11.58 0.21 1.21
C ALA A 122 13.05 0.33 0.77
N VAL A 123 13.52 -0.62 -0.04
CA VAL A 123 14.94 -0.73 -0.39
C VAL A 123 15.15 -0.94 -1.88
N MET A 124 16.23 -0.40 -2.43
CA MET A 124 16.66 -0.69 -3.80
C MET A 124 17.51 -1.96 -3.83
N ILE A 125 17.14 -2.91 -4.68
CA ILE A 125 17.91 -4.13 -4.96
C ILE A 125 17.97 -4.30 -6.48
N GLU A 126 19.19 -4.40 -7.02
CA GLU A 126 19.39 -4.64 -8.47
C GLU A 126 18.61 -3.63 -9.34
N GLY A 127 18.58 -2.36 -8.94
CA GLY A 127 17.89 -1.29 -9.66
C GLY A 127 16.36 -1.27 -9.52
N ASN A 128 15.77 -2.17 -8.74
CA ASN A 128 14.33 -2.23 -8.49
C ASN A 128 14.00 -1.82 -7.05
N LEU A 129 12.90 -1.09 -6.85
CA LEU A 129 12.38 -0.83 -5.51
C LEU A 129 11.64 -2.06 -5.00
N TYR A 130 12.05 -2.52 -3.83
CA TYR A 130 11.43 -3.60 -3.09
C TYR A 130 10.73 -3.05 -1.86
N VAL A 131 9.46 -3.42 -1.67
CA VAL A 131 8.62 -3.02 -0.54
C VAL A 131 8.36 -4.20 0.41
N PRO A 132 8.27 -3.98 1.74
CA PRO A 132 7.98 -5.05 2.68
C PRO A 132 6.54 -5.55 2.53
N LEU A 133 6.36 -6.84 2.26
CA LEU A 133 5.04 -7.43 1.98
C LEU A 133 4.13 -7.47 3.20
N LYS A 134 4.71 -7.65 4.40
CA LYS A 134 3.93 -7.77 5.64
C LYS A 134 3.09 -6.52 5.90
N ASP A 135 3.68 -5.33 5.71
CA ASP A 135 3.00 -4.06 5.96
C ASP A 135 1.79 -3.84 5.04
N ILE A 136 1.90 -4.29 3.78
CA ILE A 136 0.78 -4.31 2.81
C ILE A 136 -0.29 -5.30 3.23
N ALA A 137 0.10 -6.52 3.59
CA ALA A 137 -0.83 -7.56 4.03
C ALA A 137 -1.58 -7.13 5.30
N ASP A 138 -0.88 -6.57 6.29
CA ASP A 138 -1.48 -6.05 7.52
C ASP A 138 -2.42 -4.87 7.24
N TYR A 139 -2.13 -4.03 6.25
CA TYR A 139 -2.98 -2.88 5.92
C TYR A 139 -4.31 -3.34 5.31
N TYR A 140 -4.27 -4.24 4.34
CA TYR A 140 -5.45 -4.78 3.67
C TYR A 140 -6.07 -6.00 4.36
N HIS A 141 -5.66 -6.29 5.60
CA HIS A 141 -6.13 -7.46 6.36
C HIS A 141 -6.07 -8.76 5.55
N LEU A 142 -4.97 -8.93 4.79
CA LEU A 142 -4.69 -10.12 4.02
C LEU A 142 -4.02 -11.16 4.92
N ASN A 143 -4.38 -12.42 4.73
CA ASN A 143 -3.76 -13.52 5.43
C ASN A 143 -2.40 -13.84 4.79
N LEU A 144 -1.33 -13.66 5.57
CA LEU A 144 0.05 -13.92 5.18
C LEU A 144 0.61 -15.11 5.97
N VAL A 145 0.89 -16.22 5.29
CA VAL A 145 1.40 -17.46 5.91
C VAL A 145 2.76 -17.81 5.34
N VAL A 146 3.75 -18.04 6.20
CA VAL A 146 5.08 -18.52 5.79
C VAL A 146 5.16 -20.03 6.02
N ASN A 147 5.27 -20.80 4.94
CA ASN A 147 5.41 -22.25 5.00
C ASN A 147 6.85 -22.67 5.31
N LYS A 148 7.02 -23.89 5.83
CA LYS A 148 8.33 -24.49 6.19
C LYS A 148 9.35 -24.50 5.06
N ASN A 149 8.90 -24.55 3.81
CA ASN A 149 9.72 -24.51 2.60
C ASN A 149 10.00 -23.07 2.10
N ARG A 150 9.92 -22.06 2.99
CA ARG A 150 10.11 -20.64 2.66
C ARG A 150 9.20 -20.14 1.54
N THR A 151 8.05 -20.79 1.36
CA THR A 151 7.01 -20.27 0.46
C THR A 151 6.09 -19.39 1.28
N VAL A 152 5.92 -18.15 0.86
CA VAL A 152 4.98 -17.19 1.44
C VAL A 152 3.67 -17.29 0.68
N ARG A 153 2.56 -17.49 1.38
CA ARG A 153 1.22 -17.45 0.82
C ARG A 153 0.52 -16.18 1.28
N ILE A 154 -0.06 -15.45 0.34
CA ILE A 154 -0.92 -14.31 0.63
C ILE A 154 -2.31 -14.53 0.01
N SER A 155 -3.35 -14.25 0.78
CA SER A 155 -4.75 -14.54 0.45
C SER A 155 -5.68 -13.53 1.11
N LYS A 156 -6.89 -13.33 0.58
CA LYS A 156 -7.94 -12.62 1.34
C LYS A 156 -8.22 -13.37 2.64
N THR A 157 -8.41 -12.63 3.73
CA THR A 157 -8.91 -13.24 4.96
C THR A 157 -10.33 -13.74 4.70
N ALA A 158 -10.60 -15.00 5.02
CA ALA A 158 -11.96 -15.52 4.92
C ALA A 158 -12.87 -14.67 5.83
N SER A 159 -13.77 -13.89 5.23
CA SER A 159 -14.86 -13.20 5.93
C SER A 159 -15.76 -14.27 6.55
N LYS A 160 -15.42 -14.72 7.76
CA LYS A 160 -16.38 -15.40 8.61
C LYS A 160 -17.27 -14.32 9.19
N GLU A 161 -18.49 -14.29 8.67
CA GLU A 161 -19.63 -13.38 8.78
C GLU A 161 -20.01 -12.84 10.19
N LYS A 162 -19.19 -13.03 11.22
CA LYS A 162 -19.48 -12.56 12.59
C LYS A 162 -18.27 -12.27 13.48
N THR A 163 -17.02 -12.49 13.04
CA THR A 163 -15.90 -12.60 14.01
C THR A 163 -14.59 -11.89 13.62
N VAL A 164 -14.63 -10.82 12.81
CA VAL A 164 -13.40 -10.06 12.47
C VAL A 164 -13.37 -8.65 13.07
N ILE A 165 -14.47 -8.19 13.66
CA ILE A 165 -14.61 -6.80 14.14
C ILE A 165 -13.88 -6.53 15.48
N ALA A 166 -13.42 -7.56 16.20
CA ALA A 166 -12.99 -7.39 17.60
C ALA A 166 -11.48 -7.20 17.85
N ASN A 167 -10.59 -7.43 16.87
CA ASN A 167 -9.19 -7.74 17.20
C ASN A 167 -8.09 -6.82 16.66
N THR A 168 -8.39 -5.60 16.21
CA THR A 168 -7.33 -4.64 15.86
C THR A 168 -7.66 -3.26 16.40
N VAL A 169 -7.05 -2.89 17.54
CA VAL A 169 -7.24 -1.64 18.32
C VAL A 169 -8.72 -1.37 18.73
N LYS A 170 -8.97 -1.42 20.05
CA LYS A 170 -10.32 -1.39 20.66
C LYS A 170 -11.08 -0.06 20.39
N LEU A 171 -11.69 0.07 19.22
CA LEU A 171 -12.82 0.98 19.06
C LEU A 171 -13.95 0.53 19.99
N ALA A 172 -14.65 1.49 20.59
CA ALA A 172 -15.86 1.16 21.32
C ALA A 172 -16.88 0.55 20.35
N LYS A 173 -17.69 -0.41 20.80
CA LYS A 173 -18.72 -1.02 19.95
C LYS A 173 -19.63 0.02 19.28
N ALA A 174 -19.98 1.08 20.00
CA ALA A 174 -20.78 2.18 19.47
C ALA A 174 -20.08 2.91 18.30
N ASP A 175 -18.76 3.09 18.36
CA ASP A 175 -17.99 3.70 17.28
C ASP A 175 -17.95 2.78 16.07
N VAL A 176 -17.74 1.49 16.27
CA VAL A 176 -17.78 0.48 15.21
C VAL A 176 -19.14 0.47 14.52
N ASP A 177 -20.23 0.38 15.29
CA ASP A 177 -21.59 0.38 14.75
C ASP A 177 -21.86 1.66 13.96
N ARG A 178 -21.38 2.81 14.45
CA ARG A 178 -21.49 4.10 13.77
C ARG A 178 -20.69 4.16 12.47
N LEU A 179 -19.46 3.65 12.44
CA LEU A 179 -18.66 3.62 11.22
C LEU A 179 -19.31 2.71 10.16
N ILE A 180 -19.82 1.55 10.58
CA ILE A 180 -20.57 0.62 9.71
C ILE A 180 -21.81 1.31 9.12
N GLU A 181 -22.57 2.04 9.93
CA GLU A 181 -23.74 2.81 9.47
C GLU A 181 -23.35 3.84 8.41
N LEU A 182 -22.31 4.65 8.68
CA LEU A 182 -21.86 5.71 7.78
C LEU A 182 -21.30 5.14 6.47
N THR A 183 -20.50 4.07 6.54
CA THR A 183 -19.98 3.37 5.35
C THR A 183 -21.12 2.77 4.54
N ASN A 184 -22.10 2.11 5.17
CA ASN A 184 -23.28 1.59 4.47
C ASN A 184 -24.09 2.71 3.79
N ALA A 185 -24.32 3.81 4.49
CA ALA A 185 -25.07 4.95 3.96
C ALA A 185 -24.35 5.54 2.74
N HIS A 186 -23.03 5.77 2.86
CA HIS A 186 -22.20 6.21 1.76
C HIS A 186 -22.28 5.23 0.55
N ILE A 187 -22.19 3.91 0.80
CA ILE A 187 -22.35 2.86 -0.22
C ILE A 187 -23.70 2.90 -0.94
N ARG A 188 -24.76 3.16 -0.20
CA ARG A 188 -26.09 3.27 -0.77
C ARG A 188 -26.29 4.56 -1.54
N TYR A 189 -25.82 5.70 -1.02
CA TYR A 189 -26.02 6.98 -1.69
C TYR A 189 -25.42 7.02 -3.09
N ALA A 190 -24.20 6.53 -3.29
CA ALA A 190 -23.67 6.49 -4.65
C ALA A 190 -24.23 5.34 -5.50
N ASN A 191 -24.72 4.23 -4.92
CA ASN A 191 -25.45 3.21 -5.68
C ASN A 191 -26.79 3.75 -6.20
N ASP A 192 -27.47 4.57 -5.38
CA ASP A 192 -28.78 5.14 -5.64
C ASP A 192 -28.71 6.49 -6.38
N ARG A 193 -27.50 6.99 -6.68
CA ARG A 193 -27.23 8.27 -7.34
C ARG A 193 -27.72 9.50 -6.57
N ASP A 194 -27.79 9.42 -5.24
CA ASP A 194 -28.11 10.57 -4.38
C ASP A 194 -26.85 11.41 -4.15
N PHE A 195 -26.55 12.29 -5.11
CA PHE A 195 -25.32 13.09 -5.14
C PHE A 195 -25.18 14.04 -3.97
N ASN A 196 -26.30 14.61 -3.53
CA ASN A 196 -26.29 15.58 -2.44
C ASN A 196 -25.89 14.87 -1.15
N ARG A 197 -26.53 13.73 -0.84
CA ARG A 197 -26.20 12.95 0.34
C ARG A 197 -24.83 12.28 0.26
N TYR A 198 -24.42 11.81 -0.91
CA TYR A 198 -23.07 11.28 -1.13
C TYR A 198 -22.01 12.34 -0.81
N ALA A 199 -22.15 13.55 -1.36
CA ALA A 199 -21.21 14.65 -1.13
C ALA A 199 -21.14 15.06 0.34
N GLU A 200 -22.27 15.02 1.05
CA GLU A 200 -22.34 15.35 2.47
C GLU A 200 -21.56 14.38 3.36
N THR A 201 -21.21 13.18 2.90
CA THR A 201 -20.45 12.21 3.72
C THR A 201 -18.97 12.59 3.92
N PHE A 202 -18.43 13.54 3.15
CA PHE A 202 -17.02 13.94 3.19
C PHE A 202 -16.74 15.13 4.13
N TYR A 203 -15.52 15.18 4.70
CA TYR A 203 -15.09 16.15 5.73
C TYR A 203 -14.96 17.58 5.18
N THR A 204 -14.56 17.71 3.92
CA THR A 204 -14.43 18.98 3.23
C THR A 204 -15.09 18.84 1.87
N LYS A 205 -15.62 19.95 1.34
CA LYS A 205 -15.89 20.11 -0.10
C LYS A 205 -14.73 20.87 -0.77
N PRO A 206 -13.50 20.35 -0.96
CA PRO A 206 -12.57 21.03 -1.83
C PRO A 206 -12.78 20.55 -3.27
N LYS A 207 -12.22 21.27 -4.22
CA LYS A 207 -11.95 20.85 -5.60
C LYS A 207 -11.50 19.38 -5.76
N ALA A 208 -10.93 18.75 -4.72
CA ALA A 208 -10.63 17.31 -4.64
C ALA A 208 -11.86 16.39 -4.79
N PHE A 209 -13.07 16.89 -4.51
CA PHE A 209 -14.36 16.25 -4.82
C PHE A 209 -14.57 16.03 -6.35
N VAL A 210 -13.83 16.76 -7.18
CA VAL A 210 -13.82 16.65 -8.64
C VAL A 210 -12.70 15.72 -9.13
N GLU A 211 -11.69 15.41 -8.33
CA GLU A 211 -10.58 14.50 -8.69
C GLU A 211 -10.77 13.08 -8.12
N ASP A 212 -11.54 12.93 -7.02
CA ASP A 212 -12.12 11.65 -6.54
C ASP A 212 -13.28 11.14 -7.42
N GLN A 213 -13.47 11.75 -8.59
CA GLN A 213 -14.43 11.39 -9.65
C GLN A 213 -14.39 9.92 -10.04
N ALA A 214 -13.30 9.20 -9.81
CA ALA A 214 -13.11 7.88 -10.35
C ALA A 214 -13.89 6.79 -9.57
N MET A 215 -13.84 6.79 -8.23
CA MET A 215 -14.72 5.96 -7.39
C MET A 215 -16.19 6.31 -7.63
N PHE A 216 -16.49 7.60 -7.73
CA PHE A 216 -17.80 8.11 -8.14
C PHE A 216 -18.25 7.57 -9.51
N MET A 217 -17.34 7.50 -10.49
CA MET A 217 -17.61 6.98 -11.83
C MET A 217 -17.80 5.45 -11.84
N VAL A 218 -17.09 4.68 -11.02
CA VAL A 218 -17.36 3.22 -10.86
C VAL A 218 -18.77 2.96 -10.35
N TRP A 219 -19.30 3.83 -9.49
CA TRP A 219 -20.64 3.66 -8.93
C TRP A 219 -21.73 4.22 -9.86
N MET A 220 -21.42 5.29 -10.58
CA MET A 220 -22.24 5.80 -11.67
C MET A 220 -22.33 4.82 -12.85
N ASP A 221 -21.26 4.10 -13.15
CA ASP A 221 -21.24 3.04 -14.16
C ASP A 221 -21.88 1.74 -13.65
N ALA A 222 -21.72 1.40 -12.37
CA ALA A 222 -22.44 0.29 -11.75
C ALA A 222 -23.97 0.46 -11.81
N SER A 223 -24.44 1.71 -11.88
CA SER A 223 -25.85 2.03 -12.04
C SER A 223 -26.25 2.26 -13.52
N ALA A 224 -25.31 2.53 -14.43
CA ALA A 224 -25.56 2.69 -15.87
C ALA A 224 -25.51 1.35 -16.61
N ASN A 225 -24.53 0.51 -16.28
CA ASN A 225 -24.49 -0.92 -16.55
C ASN A 225 -25.26 -1.66 -15.45
N LYS A 226 -25.74 -2.88 -15.68
CA LYS A 226 -26.66 -3.61 -14.76
C LYS A 226 -25.99 -4.09 -13.45
N LEU A 227 -25.00 -3.39 -12.91
CA LEU A 227 -24.25 -3.82 -11.73
C LEU A 227 -25.05 -3.56 -10.45
N LYS A 228 -25.90 -4.51 -10.11
CA LYS A 228 -26.68 -4.43 -8.87
C LYS A 228 -25.77 -4.73 -7.68
N LEU A 229 -25.70 -3.80 -6.73
CA LEU A 229 -25.12 -4.07 -5.42
C LEU A 229 -25.81 -5.30 -4.83
N ARG A 230 -25.04 -6.36 -4.56
CA ARG A 230 -25.54 -7.60 -3.98
C ARG A 230 -25.39 -7.62 -2.48
N ARG A 231 -24.21 -7.22 -1.99
CA ARG A 231 -23.82 -7.41 -0.60
C ARG A 231 -22.67 -6.50 -0.22
N ILE A 232 -22.67 -6.06 1.04
CA ILE A 232 -21.56 -5.35 1.68
C ILE A 232 -21.14 -6.20 2.88
N ASP A 233 -19.88 -6.60 2.90
CA ASP A 233 -19.28 -7.40 3.96
C ASP A 233 -18.26 -6.56 4.72
N PHE A 234 -18.53 -6.25 5.98
CA PHE A 234 -17.59 -5.52 6.82
C PHE A 234 -16.46 -6.45 7.27
N VAL A 235 -15.25 -6.12 6.85
CA VAL A 235 -14.04 -6.91 7.12
C VAL A 235 -13.43 -6.49 8.45
N SER A 236 -13.22 -5.20 8.67
CA SER A 236 -12.62 -4.69 9.91
C SER A 236 -12.99 -3.22 10.16
N ALA A 237 -12.86 -2.82 11.42
CA ALA A 237 -12.87 -1.43 11.84
C ALA A 237 -11.79 -1.23 12.89
N ASP A 238 -10.96 -0.20 12.75
CA ASP A 238 -9.89 0.10 13.70
C ASP A 238 -9.59 1.60 13.81
N ASP A 239 -8.80 1.97 14.82
CA ASP A 239 -8.23 3.31 14.97
C ASP A 239 -6.72 3.21 14.77
N VAL A 240 -6.22 3.93 13.77
CA VAL A 240 -4.79 4.03 13.49
C VAL A 240 -4.37 5.48 13.65
N ASN A 241 -3.72 5.78 14.78
CA ASN A 241 -3.17 7.11 15.09
C ASN A 241 -4.21 8.25 15.02
N GLY A 242 -5.44 8.02 15.51
CA GLY A 242 -6.52 9.00 15.46
C GLY A 242 -7.17 9.12 14.08
N THR A 243 -6.93 8.17 13.19
CA THR A 243 -7.71 7.98 11.96
C THR A 243 -8.53 6.71 12.12
N LYS A 244 -9.85 6.88 12.25
CA LYS A 244 -10.79 5.76 12.27
C LYS A 244 -10.89 5.17 10.88
N ARG A 245 -10.81 3.85 10.76
CA ARG A 245 -10.83 3.16 9.47
C ARG A 245 -11.85 2.04 9.47
N VAL A 246 -12.51 1.84 8.33
CA VAL A 246 -13.36 0.68 8.05
C VAL A 246 -12.95 0.06 6.74
N ILE A 247 -12.84 -1.26 6.71
CA ILE A 247 -12.65 -2.01 5.47
C ILE A 247 -13.89 -2.82 5.19
N ALA A 248 -14.42 -2.69 3.97
CA ALA A 248 -15.59 -3.42 3.50
C ALA A 248 -15.31 -4.08 2.16
N ASP A 249 -15.69 -5.36 2.02
CA ASP A 249 -15.78 -6.02 0.73
C ASP A 249 -17.15 -5.72 0.13
N VAL A 250 -17.16 -5.02 -1.00
CA VAL A 250 -18.38 -4.63 -1.72
C VAL A 250 -18.51 -5.50 -2.96
N LYS A 251 -19.66 -6.19 -3.05
CA LYS A 251 -19.96 -7.18 -4.09
C LYS A 251 -21.10 -6.69 -4.96
N TRP A 252 -20.82 -6.50 -6.24
CA TRP A 252 -21.80 -6.26 -7.30
C TRP A 252 -22.02 -7.55 -8.10
N THR A 253 -22.86 -7.49 -9.14
CA THR A 253 -23.23 -8.69 -9.92
C THR A 253 -22.07 -9.39 -10.62
N ASP A 254 -21.00 -8.67 -10.99
CA ASP A 254 -19.86 -9.19 -11.75
C ASP A 254 -18.49 -8.74 -11.21
N ARG A 255 -18.48 -7.97 -10.12
CA ARG A 255 -17.28 -7.35 -9.57
C ARG A 255 -17.30 -7.40 -8.05
N GLU A 256 -16.12 -7.58 -7.47
CA GLU A 256 -15.86 -7.44 -6.05
C GLU A 256 -14.70 -6.47 -5.84
N MET A 257 -14.84 -5.57 -4.86
CA MET A 257 -13.80 -4.62 -4.48
C MET A 257 -13.74 -4.54 -2.97
N GLN A 258 -12.54 -4.54 -2.41
CA GLN A 258 -12.34 -4.17 -1.02
C GLN A 258 -12.06 -2.67 -0.95
N ILE A 259 -12.81 -1.95 -0.12
CA ILE A 259 -12.71 -0.49 0.03
C ILE A 259 -12.35 -0.19 1.49
N ALA A 260 -11.31 0.61 1.69
CA ALA A 260 -10.93 1.16 2.98
C ALA A 260 -11.40 2.62 3.08
N TYR A 261 -12.27 2.88 4.05
CA TYR A 261 -12.78 4.19 4.41
C TYR A 261 -11.94 4.77 5.53
N LEU A 262 -11.36 5.96 5.32
CA LEU A 262 -10.61 6.69 6.34
C LEU A 262 -11.45 7.87 6.84
N PHE A 263 -11.84 7.83 8.11
CA PHE A 263 -12.66 8.84 8.78
C PHE A 263 -11.81 9.77 9.63
N LYS A 264 -12.11 11.07 9.58
CA LYS A 264 -11.52 12.05 10.50
C LYS A 264 -12.28 12.03 11.83
N ASP A 265 -11.55 11.70 12.89
CA ASP A 265 -12.02 11.26 14.21
C ASP A 265 -13.10 12.13 14.86
N LYS A 266 -13.07 13.45 14.64
CA LYS A 266 -13.99 14.40 15.31
C LYS A 266 -15.27 14.72 14.55
N GLN A 267 -15.36 14.39 13.27
CA GLN A 267 -16.48 14.84 12.44
C GLN A 267 -17.33 13.71 11.88
N TRP A 268 -16.91 12.44 12.02
CA TRP A 268 -17.64 11.30 11.43
C TRP A 268 -17.86 11.47 9.93
N LYS A 269 -16.87 12.07 9.28
CA LYS A 269 -16.86 12.31 7.84
C LYS A 269 -15.66 11.61 7.21
N ILE A 270 -15.86 11.17 5.98
CA ILE A 270 -14.83 10.52 5.17
C ILE A 270 -13.79 11.58 4.80
N GLY A 271 -12.54 11.29 5.15
CA GLY A 271 -11.37 12.07 4.74
C GLY A 271 -10.80 11.57 3.41
N SER A 272 -10.81 10.25 3.19
CA SER A 272 -10.35 9.61 1.96
C SER A 272 -10.88 8.17 1.83
N LEU A 273 -10.78 7.62 0.61
CA LEU A 273 -11.14 6.26 0.23
C LEU A 273 -9.91 5.59 -0.43
N ASP A 274 -9.75 4.28 -0.22
CA ASP A 274 -8.79 3.42 -0.93
C ASP A 274 -9.47 2.14 -1.43
#